data_AF-A0A2G9U6T7-F1
#
_entry.id   AF-A0A2G9U6T7-F1
#
_cell.length_a   1.000
_cell.length_b   1.000
_cell.length_c   1.000
_cell.angle_alpha   90.00
_cell.angle_beta   90.00
_cell.angle_gamma   90.00
#
_symmetry.space_group_name_H-M   'P 1'
#
loop_
_entity.id
_entity.type
_entity.pdbx_description
1 polymer ?
#
loop_
_entity_poly.entity_id
_entity_poly.type
_entity_poly.pdbx_seq_one_letter_code
_entity_poly.pdbx_strand_id
1 'polypeptide(L)'
;MLRPPNSLSGMLHRLAVWLMLAFLCSTVIRFILMLDLNKRVYNHTPGPCRVVSGINDGAAGLEIVAEVGLVFISTGLAAAYGNMTSRPGLAMFQLEKEMVKHEAKPIKIEGANFDKDQFIPLGLSSYYSKGRISLYVINTHPNRQCVEIFTYHKEKNVLFHRKSVCDAGFSSNVLHICEKKGQWDGERDGVRLCDRRTVRTLSAWSMRPVAASTD
;
A
#
# COMPACT_ATOMS: atom_id res chain seq x y z
N MET A 1 -9.50 -65.87 -11.53
CA MET A 1 -10.65 -65.49 -10.67
C MET A 1 -10.91 -63.99 -10.83
N LEU A 2 -11.91 -63.63 -11.62
CA LEU A 2 -12.34 -62.24 -11.81
C LEU A 2 -13.07 -61.79 -10.54
N ARG A 3 -12.53 -60.80 -9.85
CA ARG A 3 -13.14 -60.19 -8.66
C ARG A 3 -14.51 -59.61 -9.07
N PRO A 4 -15.60 -59.91 -8.35
CA PRO A 4 -16.94 -59.53 -8.78
C PRO A 4 -17.04 -57.99 -8.97
N PRO A 5 -17.73 -57.52 -10.03
CA PRO A 5 -17.68 -56.12 -10.48
C PRO A 5 -18.22 -55.10 -9.46
N ASN A 6 -18.83 -55.55 -8.36
CA ASN A 6 -19.60 -54.73 -7.43
C ASN A 6 -19.19 -54.94 -5.95
N SER A 7 -17.91 -55.16 -5.65
CA SER A 7 -17.45 -55.09 -4.25
C SER A 7 -17.56 -53.65 -3.74
N LEU A 8 -18.15 -53.45 -2.57
CA LEU A 8 -18.26 -52.15 -1.88
C LEU A 8 -16.91 -51.41 -1.84
N SER A 9 -15.81 -52.14 -1.63
CA SER A 9 -14.44 -51.59 -1.65
C SER A 9 -14.04 -51.01 -3.03
N GLY A 10 -14.44 -51.67 -4.12
CA GLY A 10 -14.18 -51.18 -5.48
C GLY A 10 -15.01 -49.94 -5.82
N MET A 11 -16.24 -49.86 -5.31
CA MET A 11 -17.10 -48.67 -5.46
C MET A 11 -16.54 -47.49 -4.66
N LEU A 12 -16.13 -47.71 -3.42
CA LEU A 12 -15.50 -46.68 -2.56
C LEU A 12 -14.18 -46.17 -3.14
N HIS A 13 -13.33 -47.04 -3.68
CA HIS A 13 -12.08 -46.62 -4.34
C HIS A 13 -12.36 -45.73 -5.55
N ARG A 14 -13.34 -46.09 -6.40
CA ARG A 14 -13.73 -45.28 -7.56
C ARG A 14 -14.26 -43.91 -7.12
N LEU A 15 -15.12 -43.86 -6.10
CA LEU A 15 -15.61 -42.60 -5.54
C LEU A 15 -14.48 -41.74 -4.98
N ALA A 16 -13.54 -42.34 -4.23
CA ALA A 16 -12.38 -41.62 -3.70
C ALA A 16 -11.52 -41.02 -4.81
N VAL A 17 -11.25 -41.77 -5.89
CA VAL A 17 -10.50 -41.27 -7.05
C VAL A 17 -11.20 -40.07 -7.69
N TRP A 18 -12.52 -40.15 -7.90
CA TRP A 18 -13.29 -39.04 -8.47
C TRP A 18 -13.32 -37.81 -7.57
N LEU A 19 -13.45 -37.99 -6.25
CA LEU A 19 -13.41 -36.89 -5.28
C LEU A 19 -12.04 -36.21 -5.26
N MET A 20 -10.94 -36.99 -5.29
CA MET A 20 -9.58 -36.44 -5.34
C MET A 20 -9.33 -35.69 -6.65
N LEU A 21 -9.79 -36.23 -7.78
CA LEU A 21 -9.68 -35.56 -9.07
C LEU A 21 -10.48 -34.25 -9.09
N ALA A 22 -11.71 -34.26 -8.59
CA ALA A 22 -12.55 -33.07 -8.50
C ALA A 22 -11.93 -32.00 -7.59
N PHE A 23 -11.35 -32.39 -6.45
CA PHE A 23 -10.64 -31.48 -5.55
C PHE A 23 -9.41 -30.87 -6.22
N LEU A 24 -8.61 -31.68 -6.93
CA LEU A 24 -7.44 -31.21 -7.65
C LEU A 24 -7.83 -30.22 -8.75
N CYS A 25 -8.83 -30.56 -9.59
CA CYS A 25 -9.34 -29.67 -10.62
C CYS A 25 -9.88 -28.37 -10.02
N SER A 26 -10.64 -28.42 -8.93
CA SER A 26 -11.14 -27.22 -8.25
C SER A 26 -9.99 -26.35 -7.72
N THR A 27 -8.94 -26.96 -7.18
CA THR A 27 -7.78 -26.24 -6.63
C THR A 27 -7.00 -25.56 -7.75
N VAL A 28 -6.79 -26.26 -8.87
CA VAL A 28 -6.12 -25.70 -10.07
C VAL A 28 -6.93 -24.55 -10.66
N ILE A 29 -8.24 -24.71 -10.83
CA ILE A 29 -9.11 -23.63 -11.34
C ILE A 29 -9.06 -22.41 -10.42
N ARG A 30 -9.18 -22.61 -9.09
CA ARG A 30 -9.08 -21.51 -8.13
C ARG A 30 -7.72 -20.84 -8.18
N PHE A 31 -6.64 -21.60 -8.36
CA PHE A 31 -5.30 -21.05 -8.49
C PHE A 31 -5.15 -20.20 -9.76
N ILE A 32 -5.67 -20.67 -10.90
CA ILE A 32 -5.69 -19.91 -12.17
C ILE A 32 -6.49 -18.62 -12.02
N LEU A 33 -7.66 -18.68 -11.34
CA LEU A 33 -8.49 -17.51 -11.07
C LEU A 33 -7.80 -16.53 -10.09
N MET A 34 -7.12 -17.03 -9.07
CA MET A 34 -6.35 -16.22 -8.11
C MET A 34 -5.18 -15.48 -8.78
N LEU A 35 -4.50 -16.13 -9.72
CA LEU A 35 -3.42 -15.52 -10.51
C LEU A 35 -3.93 -14.57 -11.60
N ASP A 36 -5.25 -14.56 -11.86
CA ASP A 36 -5.90 -13.70 -12.86
C ASP A 36 -5.28 -13.83 -14.27
N LEU A 37 -4.82 -15.04 -14.63
CA LEU A 37 -4.04 -15.30 -15.87
C LEU A 37 -4.81 -15.01 -17.16
N ASN A 38 -6.14 -15.01 -17.12
CA ASN A 38 -6.99 -14.72 -18.28
C ASN A 38 -7.43 -13.25 -18.37
N LYS A 39 -6.88 -12.38 -17.51
CA LYS A 39 -7.21 -10.95 -17.55
C LYS A 39 -6.66 -10.31 -18.80
N ARG A 40 -7.56 -9.75 -19.59
CA ARG A 40 -7.22 -8.94 -20.75
C ARG A 40 -7.18 -7.47 -20.33
N VAL A 41 -6.11 -6.78 -20.68
CA VAL A 41 -6.00 -5.33 -20.50
C VAL A 41 -6.56 -4.68 -21.76
N TYR A 42 -7.67 -3.96 -21.61
CA TYR A 42 -8.22 -3.15 -22.68
C TYR A 42 -7.57 -1.77 -22.66
N ASN A 43 -7.19 -1.27 -23.83
CA ASN A 43 -6.57 0.03 -23.93
C ASN A 43 -7.64 1.11 -23.77
N HIS A 44 -7.59 1.84 -22.66
CA HIS A 44 -8.36 3.06 -22.46
C HIS A 44 -7.43 4.25 -22.71
N THR A 45 -7.93 5.29 -23.37
CA THR A 45 -7.17 6.52 -23.66
C THR A 45 -7.63 7.64 -22.72
N PRO A 46 -7.00 7.82 -21.53
CA PRO A 46 -7.41 8.82 -20.55
C PRO A 46 -6.98 10.26 -20.92
N GLY A 47 -6.94 10.60 -22.21
CA GLY A 47 -6.37 11.85 -22.70
C GLY A 47 -4.83 11.81 -22.74
N PRO A 48 -4.16 12.99 -22.81
CA PRO A 48 -2.71 13.06 -22.94
C PRO A 48 -1.99 12.64 -21.64
N CYS A 49 -1.35 11.48 -21.65
CA CYS A 49 -0.51 10.99 -20.56
C CYS A 49 0.93 11.52 -20.66
N ARG A 50 1.57 11.78 -19.52
CA ARG A 50 2.99 12.12 -19.44
C ARG A 50 3.66 11.35 -18.31
N VAL A 51 4.89 10.89 -18.56
CA VAL A 51 5.70 10.21 -17.54
C VAL A 51 6.28 11.27 -16.61
N VAL A 52 6.16 11.05 -15.31
CA VAL A 52 6.78 11.89 -14.28
C VAL A 52 8.25 11.54 -14.18
N SER A 53 9.14 12.50 -14.41
CA SER A 53 10.59 12.32 -14.29
C SER A 53 11.03 12.31 -12.83
N GLY A 54 12.17 11.69 -12.54
CA GLY A 54 12.72 11.61 -11.17
C GLY A 54 12.37 10.32 -10.41
N ILE A 55 11.64 9.39 -11.03
CA ILE A 55 11.27 8.09 -10.45
C ILE A 55 11.75 6.97 -11.38
N ASN A 56 12.79 6.25 -10.99
CA ASN A 56 13.42 5.22 -11.84
C ASN A 56 13.21 3.79 -11.30
N ASP A 57 13.16 3.61 -9.98
CA ASP A 57 13.14 2.29 -9.33
C ASP A 57 11.72 1.81 -8.95
N GLY A 58 10.72 2.32 -9.68
CA GLY A 58 9.30 2.07 -9.42
C GLY A 58 8.73 2.89 -8.26
N ALA A 59 7.40 2.98 -8.26
CA ALA A 59 6.61 3.63 -7.21
C ALA A 59 5.49 2.70 -6.76
N ALA A 60 5.27 2.64 -5.44
CA ALA A 60 4.33 1.69 -4.85
C ALA A 60 3.01 2.33 -4.40
N GLY A 61 3.11 3.58 -3.94
CA GLY A 61 2.02 4.31 -3.34
C GLY A 61 2.09 5.78 -3.71
N LEU A 62 0.92 6.39 -3.82
CA LEU A 62 0.74 7.79 -4.15
C LEU A 62 -0.36 8.34 -3.25
N GLU A 63 -0.14 9.52 -2.69
CA GLU A 63 -1.12 10.20 -1.85
C GLU A 63 -1.24 11.67 -2.27
N ILE A 64 -2.47 12.11 -2.50
CA ILE A 64 -2.79 13.47 -2.91
C ILE A 64 -3.34 14.24 -1.70
N VAL A 65 -2.68 15.35 -1.36
CA VAL A 65 -3.17 16.32 -0.37
C VAL A 65 -3.81 17.47 -1.13
N ALA A 66 -5.11 17.33 -1.41
CA ALA A 66 -5.84 18.23 -2.28
C ALA A 66 -5.89 19.68 -1.76
N GLU A 67 -5.93 19.86 -0.44
CA GLU A 67 -6.05 21.17 0.22
C GLU A 67 -4.86 22.11 -0.07
N VAL A 68 -3.69 21.53 -0.35
CA VAL A 68 -2.45 22.26 -0.64
C VAL A 68 -1.92 22.00 -2.05
N GLY A 69 -2.60 21.15 -2.82
CA GLY A 69 -2.18 20.72 -4.15
C GLY A 69 -0.81 20.01 -4.14
N LEU A 70 -0.54 19.15 -3.16
CA LEU A 70 0.71 18.40 -3.10
C LEU A 70 0.46 16.91 -3.31
N VAL A 71 1.37 16.25 -3.99
CA VAL A 71 1.35 14.80 -4.18
C VAL A 71 2.62 14.21 -3.61
N PHE A 72 2.48 13.20 -2.77
CA PHE A 72 3.57 12.39 -2.25
C PHE A 72 3.59 11.05 -2.97
N ILE A 73 4.78 10.58 -3.33
CA ILE A 73 5.01 9.30 -4.00
C ILE A 73 6.06 8.53 -3.22
N SER A 74 5.82 7.24 -2.97
CA SER A 74 6.84 6.32 -2.48
C SER A 74 7.68 5.81 -3.64
N THR A 75 9.00 5.88 -3.49
CA THR A 75 9.96 5.47 -4.52
C THR A 75 10.79 4.28 -4.06
N GLY A 76 11.32 3.52 -5.03
CA GLY A 76 12.20 2.39 -4.76
C GLY A 76 11.45 1.11 -4.36
N LEU A 77 10.30 0.87 -5.00
CA LEU A 77 9.56 -0.38 -4.87
C LEU A 77 10.44 -1.60 -5.18
N ALA A 78 11.41 -1.46 -6.10
CA ALA A 78 12.34 -2.54 -6.42
C ALA A 78 13.13 -3.04 -5.20
N ALA A 79 13.42 -2.19 -4.21
CA ALA A 79 14.07 -2.60 -2.97
C ALA A 79 13.23 -3.61 -2.16
N ALA A 80 11.89 -3.46 -2.15
CA ALA A 80 10.99 -4.40 -1.49
C ALA A 80 11.00 -5.80 -2.14
N TYR A 81 11.40 -5.89 -3.41
CA TYR A 81 11.57 -7.15 -4.14
C TYR A 81 13.03 -7.66 -4.17
N GLY A 82 13.92 -7.08 -3.35
CA GLY A 82 15.29 -7.55 -3.18
C GLY A 82 16.32 -6.90 -4.11
N ASN A 83 15.97 -5.82 -4.82
CA ASN A 83 16.95 -5.09 -5.61
C ASN A 83 17.79 -4.14 -4.73
N MET A 84 19.05 -4.49 -4.51
CA MET A 84 19.99 -3.74 -3.66
C MET A 84 20.50 -2.43 -4.27
N THR A 85 20.33 -2.20 -5.58
CA THR A 85 20.74 -0.93 -6.22
C THR A 85 19.68 0.15 -6.12
N SER A 86 18.46 -0.24 -5.74
CA SER A 86 17.33 0.67 -5.62
C SER A 86 17.50 1.61 -4.43
N ARG A 87 17.13 2.88 -4.62
CA ARG A 87 17.14 3.89 -3.55
C ARG A 87 15.72 4.15 -3.06
N PRO A 88 15.24 3.43 -2.03
CA PRO A 88 13.92 3.66 -1.48
C PRO A 88 13.82 5.04 -0.81
N GLY A 89 12.65 5.66 -0.92
CA GLY A 89 12.47 7.02 -0.41
C GLY A 89 11.10 7.60 -0.72
N LEU A 90 11.01 8.92 -0.53
CA LEU A 90 9.80 9.69 -0.79
C LEU A 90 10.14 10.82 -1.75
N ALA A 91 9.28 11.00 -2.75
CA ALA A 91 9.31 12.13 -3.65
C ALA A 91 8.00 12.90 -3.56
N MET A 92 8.04 14.17 -3.94
CA MET A 92 6.84 14.99 -4.06
C MET A 92 6.85 15.81 -5.34
N PHE A 93 5.67 16.19 -5.78
CA PHE A 93 5.50 17.24 -6.77
C PHE A 93 4.23 18.04 -6.45
N GLN A 94 4.16 19.24 -7.02
CA GLN A 94 3.05 20.15 -6.79
C GLN A 94 2.07 20.07 -7.96
N LEU A 95 0.79 19.95 -7.65
CA LEU A 95 -0.32 19.86 -8.58
C LEU A 95 -0.67 21.28 -9.06
N GLU A 96 0.16 21.86 -9.92
CA GLU A 96 -0.10 23.18 -10.51
C GLU A 96 -0.84 23.04 -11.85
N LYS A 97 -1.71 24.01 -12.20
CA LYS A 97 -2.55 23.95 -13.43
C LYS A 97 -1.72 23.76 -14.70
N GLU A 98 -0.52 24.32 -14.71
CA GLU A 98 0.48 24.09 -15.73
C GLU A 98 1.64 23.37 -15.06
N MET A 99 1.64 22.03 -15.12
CA MET A 99 2.80 21.22 -14.72
C MET A 99 3.94 21.49 -15.71
N VAL A 100 4.56 22.67 -15.66
CA VAL A 100 5.61 23.11 -16.59
C VAL A 100 6.78 22.12 -16.57
N LYS A 101 7.03 21.48 -15.42
CA LYS A 101 7.93 20.35 -15.27
C LYS A 101 7.21 19.23 -14.50
N HIS A 102 6.97 18.11 -15.16
CA HIS A 102 6.38 16.91 -14.56
C HIS A 102 7.47 16.12 -13.80
N GLU A 103 8.16 16.78 -12.87
CA GLU A 103 9.31 16.22 -12.17
C GLU A 103 9.01 16.03 -10.68
N ALA A 104 9.14 14.79 -10.21
CA ALA A 104 9.08 14.47 -8.80
C ALA A 104 10.42 14.79 -8.14
N LYS A 105 10.38 15.62 -7.10
CA LYS A 105 11.56 16.01 -6.33
C LYS A 105 11.71 15.11 -5.11
N PRO A 106 12.90 14.56 -4.86
CA PRO A 106 13.15 13.78 -3.66
C PRO A 106 12.99 14.68 -2.42
N ILE A 107 12.41 14.12 -1.37
CA ILE A 107 12.19 14.84 -0.10
C ILE A 107 13.26 14.39 0.89
N LYS A 108 13.88 15.37 1.56
CA LYS A 108 14.83 15.06 2.61
C LYS A 108 14.07 14.60 3.86
N ILE A 109 14.46 13.45 4.40
CA ILE A 109 13.94 12.95 5.68
C ILE A 109 14.95 13.25 6.78
N GLU A 110 14.47 13.85 7.86
CA GLU A 110 15.24 14.19 9.06
C GLU A 110 14.59 13.59 10.31
N GLY A 111 15.41 13.07 11.21
CA GLY A 111 14.95 12.47 12.47
C GLY A 111 16.12 11.80 13.19
N ALA A 112 16.31 12.10 14.47
CA ALA A 112 17.43 11.54 15.23
C ALA A 112 17.34 10.01 15.39
N ASN A 113 16.12 9.47 15.47
CA ASN A 113 15.85 8.05 15.69
C ASN A 113 15.35 7.33 14.42
N PHE A 114 15.52 7.94 13.25
CA PHE A 114 15.03 7.38 11.99
C PHE A 114 16.15 6.65 11.26
N ASP A 115 16.01 5.33 11.14
CA ASP A 115 16.91 4.50 10.36
C ASP A 115 16.54 4.58 8.88
N LYS A 116 17.40 5.22 8.09
CA LYS A 116 17.21 5.40 6.64
C LYS A 116 17.51 4.13 5.87
N ASP A 117 18.41 3.29 6.36
CA ASP A 117 18.86 2.10 5.65
C ASP A 117 17.79 1.00 5.70
N GLN A 118 16.94 1.03 6.74
CA GLN A 118 15.79 0.14 6.89
C GLN A 118 14.47 0.76 6.38
N PHE A 119 14.52 1.84 5.61
CA PHE A 119 13.31 2.51 5.14
C PHE A 119 12.92 2.07 3.73
N ILE A 120 11.89 1.23 3.63
CA ILE A 120 11.31 0.76 2.36
C ILE A 120 9.83 1.17 2.34
N PRO A 121 9.50 2.37 1.83
CA PRO A 121 8.14 2.88 1.85
C PRO A 121 7.28 2.21 0.77
N LEU A 122 6.11 1.72 1.14
CA LEU A 122 5.10 1.24 0.19
C LEU A 122 3.85 2.12 0.18
N GLY A 123 2.97 1.92 1.16
CA GLY A 123 1.71 2.64 1.27
C GLY A 123 1.88 4.02 1.93
N LEU A 124 1.14 4.99 1.41
CA LEU A 124 1.13 6.36 1.91
C LEU A 124 -0.29 6.77 2.30
N SER A 125 -0.40 7.62 3.31
CA SER A 125 -1.59 8.41 3.55
C SER A 125 -1.24 9.70 4.26
N SER A 126 -2.06 10.71 4.02
CA SER A 126 -1.92 12.02 4.61
C SER A 126 -3.09 12.36 5.52
N TYR A 127 -2.79 13.21 6.50
CA TYR A 127 -3.78 13.96 7.25
C TYR A 127 -3.40 15.43 7.25
N TYR A 128 -4.30 16.26 6.73
CA TYR A 128 -4.17 17.70 6.74
C TYR A 128 -4.99 18.29 7.89
N SER A 129 -4.35 19.04 8.78
CA SER A 129 -5.02 19.70 9.90
C SER A 129 -4.31 20.97 10.32
N LYS A 130 -5.07 22.08 10.38
CA LYS A 130 -4.59 23.41 10.82
C LYS A 130 -3.29 23.84 10.10
N GLY A 131 -3.21 23.64 8.79
CA GLY A 131 -2.03 24.00 8.00
C GLY A 131 -0.85 23.03 8.09
N ARG A 132 -0.96 21.95 8.88
CA ARG A 132 0.09 20.92 9.02
C ARG A 132 -0.29 19.66 8.26
N ILE A 133 0.70 19.07 7.61
CA ILE A 133 0.56 17.81 6.88
C ILE A 133 1.29 16.73 7.67
N SER A 134 0.53 15.77 8.17
CA SER A 134 1.05 14.53 8.75
C SER A 134 1.02 13.44 7.68
N LEU A 135 2.14 12.76 7.47
CA LEU A 135 2.27 11.68 6.50
C LEU A 135 2.50 10.37 7.26
N TYR A 136 1.67 9.36 6.98
CA TYR A 136 1.76 8.02 7.52
C TYR A 136 2.28 7.12 6.41
N VAL A 137 3.41 6.46 6.66
CA VAL A 137 4.11 5.68 5.64
C VAL A 137 4.28 4.27 6.16
N ILE A 138 3.81 3.30 5.39
CA ILE A 138 4.03 1.89 5.67
C ILE A 138 5.47 1.57 5.24
N ASN A 139 6.30 1.21 6.21
CA ASN A 139 7.64 0.71 6.01
C ASN A 139 7.63 -0.82 6.05
N THR A 140 8.00 -1.47 4.95
CA THR A 140 7.94 -2.93 4.78
C THR A 140 9.31 -3.58 4.82
N HIS A 141 10.19 -3.13 5.69
CA HIS A 141 11.47 -3.78 5.91
C HIS A 141 11.26 -5.22 6.43
N PRO A 142 11.99 -6.24 5.92
CA PRO A 142 11.78 -7.65 6.26
C PRO A 142 11.81 -7.95 7.76
N ASN A 143 12.65 -7.24 8.51
CA ASN A 143 12.84 -7.47 9.94
C ASN A 143 11.83 -6.73 10.81
N ARG A 144 11.15 -5.70 10.29
CA ARG A 144 10.34 -4.79 11.10
C ARG A 144 9.32 -4.06 10.24
N GLN A 145 8.06 -4.45 10.36
CA GLN A 145 6.95 -3.74 9.74
C GLN A 145 6.49 -2.61 10.66
N CYS A 146 6.56 -1.39 10.15
CA CYS A 146 6.24 -0.19 10.90
C CYS A 146 5.38 0.75 10.08
N VAL A 147 4.64 1.59 10.79
CA VAL A 147 4.20 2.88 10.27
C VAL A 147 5.15 3.95 10.75
N GLU A 148 5.77 4.62 9.82
CA GLU A 148 6.56 5.81 10.06
C GLU A 148 5.66 7.03 9.92
N ILE A 149 5.60 7.85 10.98
CA ILE A 149 4.79 9.06 11.03
C ILE A 149 5.73 10.25 10.87
N PHE A 150 5.45 11.07 9.85
CA PHE A 150 6.22 12.27 9.53
C PHE A 150 5.35 13.51 9.59
N THR A 151 5.99 14.66 9.82
CA THR A 151 5.41 15.97 9.57
C THR A 151 6.14 16.63 8.41
N TYR A 152 5.40 17.08 7.39
CA TYR A 152 5.97 17.77 6.24
C TYR A 152 6.08 19.27 6.49
N HIS A 153 7.27 19.83 6.23
CA HIS A 153 7.53 21.26 6.28
C HIS A 153 7.77 21.79 4.87
N LYS A 154 6.78 22.51 4.34
CA LYS A 154 6.76 23.03 2.96
C LYS A 154 7.95 23.93 2.64
N GLU A 155 8.30 24.86 3.53
CA GLU A 155 9.36 25.86 3.31
C GLU A 155 10.75 25.23 3.10
N LYS A 156 11.05 24.15 3.83
CA LYS A 156 12.36 23.48 3.78
C LYS A 156 12.36 22.28 2.84
N ASN A 157 11.19 21.84 2.37
CA ASN A 157 10.99 20.57 1.69
C ASN A 157 11.60 19.38 2.48
N VAL A 158 11.26 19.31 3.77
CA VAL A 158 11.76 18.29 4.71
C VAL A 158 10.59 17.56 5.36
N LEU A 159 10.73 16.23 5.49
CA LEU A 159 9.90 15.39 6.35
C LEU A 159 10.63 15.16 7.68
N PHE A 160 10.03 15.63 8.76
CA PHE A 160 10.51 15.33 10.11
C PHE A 160 9.84 14.08 10.62
N HIS A 161 10.65 13.06 10.92
CA HIS A 161 10.20 11.86 11.61
C HIS A 161 9.71 12.22 13.01
N ARG A 162 8.53 11.72 13.37
CA ARG A 162 7.92 11.92 14.69
C ARG A 162 7.92 10.65 15.50
N LYS A 163 7.49 9.54 14.90
CA LYS A 163 7.28 8.28 15.60
C LYS A 163 7.25 7.12 14.63
N SER A 164 7.81 5.99 15.06
CA SER A 164 7.60 4.68 14.45
C SER A 164 6.61 3.91 15.31
N VAL A 165 5.53 3.41 14.70
CA VAL A 165 4.59 2.49 15.33
C VAL A 165 4.83 1.14 14.69
N CYS A 166 5.23 0.14 15.47
CA CYS A 166 5.60 -1.17 14.93
C CYS A 166 4.90 -2.23 15.76
N ASP A 167 4.29 -3.19 15.07
CA ASP A 167 3.47 -4.22 15.68
C ASP A 167 3.63 -5.50 14.87
N ALA A 168 3.73 -6.65 15.54
CA ALA A 168 3.85 -7.95 14.87
C ALA A 168 2.59 -8.32 14.08
N GLY A 169 1.44 -7.72 14.42
CA GLY A 169 0.16 -7.87 13.72
C GLY A 169 0.04 -7.03 12.44
N PHE A 170 1.04 -6.22 12.08
CA PHE A 170 1.04 -5.44 10.82
C PHE A 170 1.32 -6.28 9.56
N SER A 171 1.39 -7.60 9.67
CA SER A 171 1.58 -8.57 8.58
C SER A 171 0.50 -8.56 7.49
N SER A 172 -0.57 -7.79 7.67
CA SER A 172 -1.63 -7.54 6.68
C SER A 172 -1.27 -6.34 5.80
N ASN A 173 -1.31 -6.52 4.47
CA ASN A 173 -1.12 -5.47 3.44
C ASN A 173 -2.13 -4.30 3.52
N VAL A 174 -3.02 -4.31 4.51
CA VAL A 174 -3.99 -3.26 4.80
C VAL A 174 -3.86 -2.90 6.27
N LEU A 175 -3.50 -1.65 6.53
CA LEU A 175 -3.44 -1.11 7.88
C LEU A 175 -4.51 -0.02 8.04
N HIS A 176 -5.28 -0.10 9.11
CA HIS A 176 -6.28 0.90 9.44
C HIS A 176 -5.78 1.75 10.61
N ILE A 177 -5.30 2.96 10.31
CA ILE A 177 -4.95 3.94 11.35
C ILE A 177 -6.15 4.83 11.59
N CYS A 178 -6.55 4.94 12.85
CA CYS A 178 -7.61 5.85 13.27
C CYS A 178 -7.06 6.82 14.29
N GLU A 179 -7.26 8.11 14.05
CA GLU A 179 -6.92 9.17 14.98
C GLU A 179 -8.20 9.62 15.69
N LYS A 180 -8.22 9.60 17.03
CA LYS A 180 -9.33 10.15 17.80
C LYS A 180 -9.36 11.67 17.60
N LYS A 181 -10.50 12.22 17.15
CA LYS A 181 -10.78 13.65 17.27
C LYS A 181 -11.07 13.98 18.74
N GLY A 182 -10.14 14.59 19.45
CA GLY A 182 -10.40 15.23 20.75
C GLY A 182 -9.16 15.41 21.63
N GLN A 183 -8.98 16.64 22.12
CA GLN A 183 -8.18 17.11 23.26
C GLN A 183 -6.71 16.65 23.37
N TRP A 184 -5.77 17.60 23.21
CA TRP A 184 -4.37 17.42 23.62
C TRP A 184 -4.28 17.60 25.15
N ASP A 185 -4.48 16.51 25.90
CA ASP A 185 -4.07 16.45 27.30
C ASP A 185 -2.77 15.64 27.39
N GLY A 186 -1.79 16.22 28.07
CA GLY A 186 -0.46 15.65 28.23
C GLY A 186 -0.48 14.32 29.01
N GLU A 187 0.56 13.53 28.74
CA GLU A 187 0.95 12.34 29.50
C GLU A 187 0.10 11.07 29.30
N ARG A 188 0.73 10.08 28.63
CA ARG A 188 0.25 8.74 28.23
C ARG A 188 -0.78 8.74 27.10
N ASP A 189 -0.38 8.20 25.93
CA ASP A 189 -1.26 7.27 25.22
C ASP A 189 -0.57 6.52 24.09
N GLY A 190 -0.72 5.19 24.14
CA GLY A 190 -0.32 4.26 23.10
C GLY A 190 -1.25 4.36 21.88
N VAL A 191 -0.70 4.06 20.70
CA VAL A 191 -1.48 3.91 19.47
C VAL A 191 -2.35 2.66 19.64
N ARG A 192 -3.67 2.81 19.73
CA ARG A 192 -4.62 1.68 19.75
C ARG A 192 -5.21 1.46 18.35
N LEU A 193 -5.27 0.21 17.92
CA LEU A 193 -6.07 -0.26 16.79
C LEU A 193 -7.55 0.06 17.07
N CYS A 194 -8.26 0.69 16.12
CA CYS A 194 -9.64 1.14 16.34
C CYS A 194 -10.71 0.11 15.93
N ASP A 195 -11.85 0.23 16.61
CA ASP A 195 -13.14 -0.40 16.30
C ASP A 195 -13.77 0.20 15.02
N ARG A 196 -14.54 -0.61 14.28
CA ARG A 196 -14.92 -0.50 12.85
C ARG A 196 -15.69 0.76 12.40
N ARG A 197 -16.00 1.72 13.27
CA ARG A 197 -16.95 2.82 12.93
C ARG A 197 -16.32 4.12 12.41
N THR A 198 -15.00 4.31 12.50
CA THR A 198 -14.32 5.55 12.04
C THR A 198 -13.03 5.23 11.28
N VAL A 199 -13.10 4.30 10.34
CA VAL A 199 -11.94 3.77 9.64
C VAL A 199 -11.63 4.59 8.38
N ARG A 200 -10.44 5.21 8.32
CA ARG A 200 -9.78 5.51 7.04
C ARG A 200 -8.86 4.34 6.71
N THR A 201 -9.09 3.72 5.55
CA THR A 201 -8.30 2.58 5.08
C THR A 201 -6.99 3.05 4.49
N LEU A 202 -5.85 2.59 5.02
CA LEU A 202 -4.59 2.60 4.29
C LEU A 202 -4.55 1.32 3.47
N SER A 203 -4.83 1.44 2.18
CA SER A 203 -4.51 0.39 1.23
C SER A 203 -3.53 0.96 0.21
N ALA A 204 -2.62 0.11 -0.28
CA ALA A 204 -1.76 0.42 -1.42
C ALA A 204 -2.54 0.87 -2.67
N TRP A 205 -3.86 0.64 -2.67
CA TRP A 205 -4.82 1.05 -3.67
C TRP A 205 -6.12 1.47 -2.97
N SER A 206 -6.30 2.76 -2.68
CA SER A 206 -7.60 3.32 -2.30
C SER A 206 -7.90 4.49 -3.22
N MET A 207 -8.41 4.21 -4.42
CA MET A 207 -9.10 5.23 -5.20
C MET A 207 -10.37 5.60 -4.45
N ARG A 208 -10.40 6.79 -3.85
CA ARG A 208 -11.68 7.38 -3.44
C ARG A 208 -12.49 7.67 -4.72
N PRO A 209 -13.78 7.36 -4.77
CA PRO A 209 -14.62 7.84 -5.85
C PRO A 209 -14.61 9.37 -5.81
N VAL A 210 -14.14 9.99 -6.89
CA VAL A 210 -14.40 11.40 -7.18
C VAL A 210 -15.90 11.50 -7.38
N ALA A 211 -16.59 12.22 -6.49
CA ALA A 211 -17.97 12.59 -6.72
C ALA A 211 -18.02 13.40 -8.02
N ALA A 212 -18.71 12.87 -9.03
CA ALA A 212 -19.04 13.64 -10.21
C ALA A 212 -19.95 14.79 -9.77
N SER A 213 -19.45 16.03 -9.82
CA SER A 213 -20.30 17.21 -9.83
C SER A 213 -20.92 17.30 -11.21
N THR A 214 -22.22 17.01 -11.28
CA THR A 214 -23.06 17.41 -12.41
C THR A 214 -23.27 18.92 -12.32
N ASP A 215 -22.66 19.65 -13.25
CA ASP A 215 -23.21 20.92 -13.77
C ASP A 215 -23.98 20.60 -15.05
#